data_AF-A0A966QTX8-F1
#
_entry.id   AF-A0A966QTX8-F1
#
_cell.length_a   1.000
_cell.length_b   1.000
_cell.length_c   1.000
_cell.angle_alpha   90.00
_cell.angle_beta   90.00
_cell.angle_gamma   90.00
#
_symmetry.space_group_name_H-M   'P 1'
#
loop_
_entity.id
_entity.type
_entity.pdbx_description
1 polymer ?
#
loop_
_entity_poly.entity_id
_entity_poly.type
_entity_poly.pdbx_seq_one_letter_code
_entity_poly.pdbx_strand_id
1 'polypeptide(L)'
;MLNPKKANDLYKELADELGMSESDVSDIVSFYWSALRKKMENMEDAYIHIENFGTFYVRLKNLQQEIEKNQIYLRGINPKNYDKYPLYKTATHRLTKFGGLKEQIIKELERKKEIKTKRYGKDISGGMETKGTDS
;
A
#
# COMPACT_ATOMS: atom_id res chain seq x y z
N MET A 1 -11.52 23.82 16.51
CA MET A 1 -10.69 22.87 15.74
C MET A 1 -9.64 22.31 16.67
N LEU A 2 -9.46 20.98 16.72
CA LEU A 2 -8.41 20.36 17.53
C LEU A 2 -7.08 20.52 16.79
N ASN A 3 -6.13 21.25 17.36
CA ASN A 3 -4.78 21.28 16.82
C ASN A 3 -4.07 19.98 17.24
N PRO A 4 -3.55 19.19 16.29
CA PRO A 4 -2.79 18.01 16.62
C PRO A 4 -1.55 18.41 17.44
N LYS A 5 -1.24 17.63 18.49
CA LYS A 5 -0.01 17.81 19.27
C LYS A 5 1.20 17.69 18.35
N LYS A 6 2.26 18.45 18.64
CA LYS A 6 3.52 18.30 17.90
C LYS A 6 4.16 16.97 18.28
N ALA A 7 4.90 16.38 17.34
CA ALA A 7 5.62 15.13 17.59
C ALA A 7 6.55 15.22 18.80
N ASN A 8 7.27 16.35 18.96
CA ASN A 8 8.16 16.55 20.10
C ASN A 8 7.43 16.58 21.44
N ASP A 9 6.19 17.09 21.48
CA ASP A 9 5.39 17.08 22.70
C ASP A 9 4.98 15.64 23.07
N LEU A 10 4.68 14.82 22.07
CA LEU A 10 4.40 13.38 22.27
C LEU A 10 5.63 12.62 22.74
N TYR A 11 6.82 12.92 22.21
CA TYR A 11 8.07 12.25 22.62
C TYR A 11 8.43 12.54 24.07
N LYS A 12 8.18 13.77 24.53
CA LYS A 12 8.33 14.16 25.94
C LYS A 12 7.41 13.38 26.85
N GLU A 13 6.11 13.35 26.52
CA GLU A 13 5.11 12.60 27.30
C GLU A 13 5.48 11.10 27.39
N LEU A 14 5.90 10.50 26.28
CA LEU A 14 6.35 9.10 26.23
C LEU A 14 7.65 8.85 26.99
N ALA A 15 8.61 9.77 26.93
CA ALA A 15 9.88 9.69 27.65
C ALA A 15 9.64 9.69 29.16
N ASP A 16 8.79 10.60 29.64
CA ASP A 16 8.39 10.68 31.04
C ASP A 16 7.62 9.43 31.50
N GLU A 17 6.68 8.93 30.67
CA GLU A 17 5.88 7.73 30.98
C GLU A 17 6.74 6.45 31.05
N LEU A 18 7.72 6.31 30.15
CA LEU A 18 8.56 5.12 30.04
C LEU A 18 9.87 5.21 30.85
N GLY A 19 10.16 6.37 31.46
CA GLY A 19 11.42 6.60 32.16
C GLY A 19 12.65 6.55 31.24
N MET A 20 12.49 6.97 29.98
CA MET A 20 13.52 6.94 28.94
C MET A 20 13.97 8.36 28.58
N SER A 21 15.11 8.50 27.90
CA SER A 21 15.48 9.80 27.35
C SER A 21 14.62 10.15 26.13
N GLU A 22 14.31 11.44 25.93
CA GLU A 22 13.62 11.90 24.71
C GLU A 22 14.37 11.47 23.43
N SER A 23 15.70 11.37 23.50
CA SER A 23 16.54 10.93 22.38
C SER A 23 16.26 9.48 22.01
N ASP A 24 16.22 8.58 23.00
CA ASP A 24 15.97 7.16 22.77
C ASP A 24 14.58 6.93 22.17
N VAL A 25 13.56 7.65 22.69
CA VAL A 25 12.19 7.60 22.16
C VAL A 25 12.16 8.06 20.70
N SER A 26 12.80 9.19 20.40
CA SER A 26 12.88 9.73 19.03
C SER A 26 13.56 8.75 18.07
N ASP A 27 14.65 8.12 18.49
CA ASP A 27 15.41 7.18 17.66
C ASP A 27 14.61 5.90 17.37
N ILE A 28 13.93 5.34 18.37
CA ILE A 28 13.07 4.17 18.22
C ILE A 28 11.93 4.46 17.24
N VAL A 29 11.24 5.59 17.43
CA VAL A 29 10.13 6.01 16.56
C VAL A 29 10.62 6.22 15.12
N SER A 30 11.76 6.90 14.97
CA SER A 30 12.36 7.17 13.66
C SER A 30 12.78 5.87 12.96
N PHE A 31 13.36 4.92 13.70
CA PHE A 31 13.72 3.61 13.20
C PHE A 31 12.49 2.83 12.69
N TYR A 32 11.43 2.77 13.50
CA TYR A 32 10.20 2.08 13.14
C TYR A 32 9.58 2.63 11.85
N TRP A 33 9.39 3.94 11.76
CA TRP A 33 8.80 4.56 10.57
C TRP A 33 9.72 4.50 9.35
N SER A 34 11.03 4.53 9.55
CA SER A 34 12.02 4.31 8.48
C SER A 34 11.91 2.90 7.89
N ALA A 35 11.78 1.88 8.76
CA ALA A 35 11.61 0.51 8.32
C ALA A 35 10.28 0.33 7.56
N LEU A 36 9.17 0.86 8.10
CA LEU A 36 7.88 0.81 7.41
C LEU A 36 7.94 1.51 6.05
N ARG A 37 8.54 2.70 5.98
CA ARG A 37 8.66 3.46 4.73
C ARG A 37 9.40 2.65 3.67
N LYS A 38 10.51 2.01 4.03
CA LYS A 38 11.27 1.13 3.12
C LYS A 38 10.39 -0.01 2.59
N LYS A 39 9.59 -0.66 3.43
CA LYS A 39 8.66 -1.71 2.99
C LYS A 39 7.62 -1.20 1.99
N MET A 40 7.08 0.00 2.24
CA MET A 40 6.12 0.66 1.35
C MET A 40 6.75 1.08 0.01
N GLU A 41 7.92 1.71 0.04
CA GLU A 41 8.67 2.14 -1.15
C GLU A 41 9.06 0.95 -2.03
N ASN A 42 9.52 -0.12 -1.39
CA ASN A 42 9.85 -1.35 -2.09
C ASN A 42 8.59 -2.08 -2.58
N MET A 43 7.39 -1.77 -2.06
CA MET A 43 6.16 -2.52 -2.30
C MET A 43 6.36 -4.02 -2.00
N GLU A 44 6.90 -4.36 -0.84
CA GLU A 44 7.19 -5.76 -0.45
C GLU A 44 5.92 -6.61 -0.41
N ASP A 45 4.82 -6.04 0.10
CA ASP A 45 3.53 -6.71 0.23
C ASP A 45 2.38 -5.82 -0.27
N ALA A 46 1.29 -6.45 -0.71
CA ALA A 46 0.09 -5.72 -1.13
C ALA A 46 -0.65 -5.05 0.04
N TYR A 47 -0.51 -5.59 1.24
CA TYR A 47 -1.16 -5.15 2.47
C TYR A 47 -0.15 -5.15 3.62
N ILE A 48 0.04 -4.01 4.28
CA ILE A 48 0.86 -3.89 5.48
C ILE A 48 -0.06 -3.51 6.63
N HIS A 49 -0.32 -4.47 7.51
CA HIS A 49 -1.13 -4.25 8.71
C HIS A 49 -0.25 -3.75 9.85
N ILE A 50 -0.66 -2.65 10.46
CA ILE A 50 -0.09 -2.14 11.71
C ILE A 50 -1.17 -2.23 12.76
N GLU A 51 -0.88 -3.02 13.79
CA GLU A 51 -1.78 -3.22 14.91
C GLU A 51 -2.15 -1.88 15.55
N ASN A 52 -3.44 -1.70 15.85
CA ASN A 52 -4.01 -0.49 16.45
C ASN A 52 -3.81 0.82 15.64
N PHE A 53 -3.31 0.75 14.42
CA PHE A 53 -3.15 1.91 13.53
C PHE A 53 -3.98 1.76 12.25
N GLY A 54 -3.91 0.59 11.61
CA GLY A 54 -4.69 0.31 10.41
C GLY A 54 -3.92 -0.51 9.39
N THR A 55 -4.34 -0.44 8.14
CA THR A 55 -3.73 -1.21 7.05
C THR A 55 -3.40 -0.31 5.87
N PHE A 56 -2.13 -0.29 5.48
CA PHE A 56 -1.69 0.28 4.22
C PHE A 56 -1.91 -0.74 3.13
N TYR A 57 -2.46 -0.34 1.99
CA TYR A 57 -2.71 -1.23 0.88
C TYR A 57 -2.40 -0.59 -0.46
N VAL A 58 -1.95 -1.42 -1.39
CA VAL A 58 -1.71 -0.99 -2.78
C VAL A 58 -3.05 -0.87 -3.50
N ARG A 59 -3.31 0.28 -4.13
CA ARG A 59 -4.51 0.49 -4.92
C ARG A 59 -4.38 -0.22 -6.27
N LEU A 60 -5.30 -1.16 -6.54
CA LEU A 60 -5.30 -1.96 -7.77
C LEU A 60 -5.27 -1.12 -9.05
N LYS A 61 -6.09 -0.05 -9.12
CA LYS A 61 -6.15 0.85 -10.28
C LYS A 61 -4.79 1.48 -10.58
N ASN A 62 -4.13 2.01 -9.56
CA ASN A 62 -2.83 2.66 -9.70
C ASN A 62 -1.75 1.64 -10.09
N LEU A 63 -1.79 0.45 -9.49
CA LEU A 63 -0.87 -0.64 -9.83
C LEU A 63 -1.02 -1.07 -11.30
N GLN A 64 -2.25 -1.19 -11.81
CA GLN A 64 -2.51 -1.54 -13.22
C GLN A 64 -1.97 -0.48 -14.18
N GLN A 65 -2.21 0.80 -13.89
CA GLN A 65 -1.67 1.91 -14.68
C GLN A 65 -0.13 1.88 -14.71
N GLU A 66 0.52 1.60 -13.58
CA GLU A 66 1.98 1.48 -13.53
C GLU A 66 2.49 0.25 -14.29
N ILE A 67 1.79 -0.89 -14.22
CA ILE A 67 2.13 -2.07 -15.04
C ILE A 67 2.08 -1.73 -16.53
N GLU A 68 1.01 -1.08 -16.99
CA GLU A 68 0.83 -0.69 -18.39
C GLU A 68 1.96 0.24 -18.87
N LYS A 69 2.29 1.27 -18.08
CA LYS A 69 3.41 2.18 -18.37
C LYS A 69 4.74 1.42 -18.50
N ASN A 70 5.03 0.51 -17.57
CA ASN A 70 6.28 -0.25 -17.59
C ASN A 70 6.32 -1.24 -18.77
N GLN A 71 5.19 -1.82 -19.18
CA GLN A 71 5.10 -2.66 -20.37
C GLN A 71 5.38 -1.87 -21.66
N ILE A 72 4.80 -0.66 -21.79
CA ILE A 72 5.06 0.22 -22.93
C ILE A 72 6.54 0.61 -22.97
N TYR A 73 7.11 1.00 -21.83
CA TYR A 73 8.52 1.34 -21.70
C TYR A 73 9.43 0.18 -22.15
N LEU A 74 9.13 -1.04 -21.69
CA LEU A 74 9.92 -2.22 -22.01
C LEU A 74 9.87 -2.60 -23.50
N ARG A 75 8.74 -2.38 -24.19
CA ARG A 75 8.62 -2.56 -25.65
C ARG A 75 9.55 -1.63 -26.43
N GLY A 76 9.86 -0.46 -25.88
CA GLY A 76 10.79 0.50 -26.48
C GLY A 76 12.27 0.19 -26.26
N ILE A 77 12.60 -0.78 -25.40
CA ILE A 77 14.00 -1.15 -25.11
C ILE A 77 14.40 -2.36 -25.96
N ASN A 78 15.49 -2.23 -26.72
CA ASN A 78 16.11 -3.37 -27.39
C ASN A 78 17.06 -4.10 -26.42
N PRO A 79 16.74 -5.33 -25.96
CA PRO A 79 17.55 -6.07 -24.99
C PRO A 79 18.88 -6.58 -25.56
N LYS A 80 19.06 -6.55 -26.88
CA LYS A 80 20.32 -6.94 -27.54
C LYS A 80 21.39 -5.86 -27.47
N ASN A 81 21.02 -4.64 -27.10
CA ASN A 81 21.98 -3.57 -26.83
C ASN A 81 22.49 -3.72 -25.39
N TYR A 82 23.78 -4.00 -25.25
CA TYR A 82 24.45 -4.20 -23.96
C TYR A 82 24.23 -3.03 -22.99
N ASP A 83 24.33 -1.78 -23.47
CA ASP A 83 24.17 -0.57 -22.65
C ASP A 83 22.75 -0.44 -22.09
N LYS A 84 21.75 -0.97 -22.81
CA LYS A 84 20.34 -0.89 -22.43
C LYS A 84 19.86 -2.11 -21.64
N TYR A 85 20.66 -3.17 -21.56
CA TYR A 85 20.31 -4.39 -20.84
C TYR A 85 20.03 -4.19 -19.34
N PRO A 86 20.79 -3.37 -18.58
CA PRO A 86 20.48 -3.11 -17.17
C PRO A 86 19.09 -2.47 -16.95
N LEU A 87 18.71 -1.54 -17.83
CA LEU A 87 17.39 -0.91 -17.80
C LEU A 87 16.28 -1.92 -18.10
N TYR A 88 16.47 -2.74 -19.13
CA TYR A 88 15.56 -3.84 -19.46
C TYR A 88 15.37 -4.80 -18.28
N LYS A 89 16.47 -5.23 -17.64
CA LYS A 89 16.44 -6.13 -16.48
C LYS A 89 15.67 -5.52 -15.31
N THR A 90 15.91 -4.24 -15.03
CA THR A 90 15.24 -3.51 -13.94
C THR A 90 13.73 -3.38 -14.19
N ALA A 91 13.33 -2.99 -15.40
CA ALA A 91 11.92 -2.88 -15.79
C ALA A 91 11.22 -4.26 -15.75
N THR A 92 11.89 -5.31 -16.21
CA THR A 92 11.38 -6.70 -16.16
C THR A 92 11.17 -7.16 -14.72
N HIS A 93 12.14 -6.92 -13.85
CA HIS A 93 12.04 -7.26 -12.43
C HIS A 93 10.87 -6.53 -11.77
N ARG A 94 10.72 -5.23 -12.04
CA ARG A 94 9.61 -4.42 -11.52
C ARG A 94 8.25 -4.95 -12.01
N LEU A 95 8.11 -5.28 -13.30
CA LEU A 95 6.89 -5.86 -13.85
C LEU A 95 6.53 -7.20 -13.20
N THR A 96 7.54 -8.05 -12.97
CA THR A 96 7.36 -9.34 -12.29
C THR A 96 6.81 -9.11 -10.87
N LYS A 97 7.40 -8.17 -10.14
CA LYS A 97 6.97 -7.81 -8.78
C LYS A 97 5.54 -7.27 -8.77
N PHE A 98 5.22 -6.33 -9.66
CA PHE A 98 3.88 -5.75 -9.76
C PHE A 98 2.82 -6.79 -10.17
N GLY A 99 3.18 -7.74 -11.03
CA GLY A 99 2.34 -8.87 -11.38
C GLY A 99 1.98 -9.72 -10.16
N GLY A 100 2.97 -10.08 -9.34
CA GLY A 100 2.76 -10.82 -8.10
C GLY A 100 1.85 -10.08 -7.10
N LEU A 101 2.08 -8.78 -6.89
CA LEU A 101 1.23 -7.95 -6.03
C LEU A 101 -0.20 -7.88 -6.54
N LYS A 102 -0.40 -7.73 -7.86
CA LYS A 102 -1.72 -7.71 -8.48
C LYS A 102 -2.47 -9.02 -8.20
N GLU A 103 -1.79 -10.15 -8.32
CA GLU A 103 -2.37 -11.45 -8.06
C GLU A 103 -2.78 -11.62 -6.58
N GLN A 104 -1.94 -11.18 -5.65
CA GLN A 104 -2.29 -11.16 -4.21
C GLN A 104 -3.55 -10.34 -3.94
N ILE A 105 -3.65 -9.14 -4.52
CA ILE A 105 -4.82 -8.26 -4.37
C ILE A 105 -6.09 -8.93 -4.91
N ILE A 106 -6.01 -9.56 -6.09
CA ILE A 106 -7.16 -10.24 -6.71
C ILE A 106 -7.63 -11.40 -5.84
N LYS A 107 -6.70 -12.25 -5.37
CA LYS A 107 -7.02 -13.38 -4.47
C LYS A 107 -7.72 -12.90 -3.20
N GLU A 108 -7.26 -11.80 -2.59
CA GLU A 108 -7.92 -11.24 -1.41
C GLU A 108 -9.31 -10.65 -1.70
N LEU A 109 -9.51 -10.03 -2.87
CA LEU A 109 -10.82 -9.55 -3.29
C LEU A 109 -11.81 -10.70 -3.51
N GLU A 110 -11.36 -11.79 -4.16
CA GLU A 110 -12.14 -13.01 -4.36
C GLU A 110 -12.52 -13.66 -3.03
N ARG A 111 -11.55 -13.83 -2.12
CA ARG A 111 -11.78 -14.35 -0.77
C ARG A 111 -12.83 -13.52 -0.02
N LYS A 112 -12.74 -12.20 -0.08
CA LYS A 112 -13.73 -11.29 0.55
C LYS A 112 -15.11 -11.43 -0.08
N LYS A 113 -15.18 -11.57 -1.41
CA LYS A 113 -16.44 -11.79 -2.14
C LYS A 113 -17.09 -13.11 -1.74
N GLU A 114 -16.32 -14.19 -1.68
CA GLU A 114 -16.82 -15.51 -1.24
C GLU A 114 -17.38 -15.47 0.18
N ILE A 115 -16.67 -14.83 1.12
CA ILE A 115 -17.14 -14.69 2.50
C ILE A 115 -18.45 -13.89 2.55
N LYS A 116 -18.55 -12.81 1.77
CA LYS A 116 -19.78 -12.00 1.70
C LYS A 116 -20.94 -12.81 1.14
N THR A 117 -20.73 -13.55 0.04
CA THR A 117 -21.76 -14.41 -0.57
C THR A 117 -22.22 -15.51 0.39
N LYS A 118 -21.29 -16.15 1.13
CA LYS A 118 -21.62 -17.17 2.14
C LYS A 118 -22.44 -16.61 3.31
N ARG A 119 -22.20 -15.36 3.72
CA ARG A 119 -22.88 -14.74 4.87
C ARG A 119 -24.25 -14.15 4.54
N TYR A 120 -24.45 -13.62 3.34
CA TYR A 120 -25.63 -12.81 2.99
C TYR A 120 -26.48 -13.37 1.85
N GLY A 121 -26.12 -14.51 1.25
CA GLY A 121 -26.82 -15.02 0.08
C GLY A 121 -26.66 -14.11 -1.16
N LYS A 122 -27.32 -14.45 -2.26
CA LYS A 122 -27.14 -13.82 -3.58
C LYS A 122 -27.94 -12.51 -3.78
N ASP A 123 -28.70 -12.06 -2.77
CA ASP A 123 -29.78 -11.07 -2.92
C ASP A 123 -29.48 -9.69 -2.33
N ILE A 124 -28.34 -9.08 -2.71
CA ILE A 124 -28.20 -7.61 -2.64
C ILE A 124 -27.54 -7.13 -3.94
N SER A 125 -28.20 -7.40 -5.05
CA SER A 125 -27.96 -6.74 -6.34
C SER A 125 -29.28 -6.19 -6.84
N GLY A 126 -29.70 -5.05 -6.31
CA GLY A 126 -30.91 -4.37 -6.78
C GLY A 126 -31.28 -3.16 -5.92
N GLY A 127 -30.93 -1.97 -6.41
CA GLY A 127 -31.61 -0.73 -6.01
C GLY A 127 -30.98 0.07 -4.87
N MET A 128 -29.88 0.78 -5.15
CA MET A 128 -29.55 2.05 -4.46
C MET A 128 -29.05 3.11 -5.45
N GLU A 129 -29.56 3.08 -6.68
CA GLU A 129 -29.48 4.22 -7.61
C GLU A 129 -30.91 4.51 -8.07
N THR A 130 -31.60 5.43 -7.39
CA THR A 130 -32.57 6.40 -7.96
C THR A 130 -33.31 7.12 -6.81
N LYS A 131 -33.48 8.44 -7.00
CA LYS A 131 -34.30 9.39 -6.23
C LYS A 131 -33.63 10.12 -5.06
N GLY A 132 -32.74 11.05 -5.43
CA GLY A 132 -32.66 12.35 -4.77
C GLY A 132 -33.14 13.42 -5.76
N THR A 133 -34.45 13.64 -5.84
CA THR A 133 -35.03 14.87 -6.38
C THR A 133 -35.35 15.72 -5.16
N ASP A 134 -34.49 16.68 -4.88
CA ASP A 134 -34.72 17.70 -3.86
C ASP A 134 -35.92 18.55 -4.30
N SER A 135 -36.89 18.69 -3.39
CA SER A 135 -37.97 19.67 -3.45
C SER A 135 -37.61 20.89 -2.61
#